data_AF-E3MTK3-F1
#
_entry.id   AF-E3MTK3-F1
#
_cell.length_a   1.000
_cell.length_b   1.000
_cell.length_c   1.000
_cell.angle_alpha   90.00
_cell.angle_beta   90.00
_cell.angle_gamma   90.00
#
_symmetry.space_group_name_H-M   'P 1'
#
loop_
_entity.id
_entity.type
_entity.pdbx_description
1 polymer ?
#
loop_
_entity_poly.entity_id
_entity_poly.type
_entity_poly.pdbx_seq_one_letter_code
_entity_poly.pdbx_strand_id
1 'polypeptide(L)'
;MAPSRNKIARIERAKQASLFKAAKNHEIEHEAEKETMFPKLKKEVFYLKKEVEELKGNLELANKKLQDAEIEIQHIKSEKCVILAEKNHEKEQLLSSFREKEKEGTYLQSRADQLQKRVDTLVEESPSRGKCLKQYNLIRTNETKKDRYERIIKMISSFVGPLNVDAFLYDFLKMADEDEDLKFTLKLSPWNSFFTVVKHQLSDGFLKDFKQFTKQHLHIDIFASRHQIEEVKKTFATSKYYTFERQNVMKPSRTNLKQLKKDLKKLVLETEETTNLVDSLESSLERINDAVTTIQKNCKTTKPKQKNSSHCTSSFCIVGSSKKSSFRDSSIFQCTSCKAAVHDVCAFYITEEQRLLMDQSNAVCLDCRHGMIPSIPDRLSLALEIQKSVNEQLLQAQDILEVADSERLKLEQHLKGSRIQTEVSTRQLLEAALRSIGCDSRIWYQDLTGNQARKFLRRSSIDKVLAVFTSNSRRAPNASEKVKIDLMRSVMLDLATLMSAASNSVKNDDEIDEIERVLERFVGNLREAQPDASVTPKLHLLSSHLIPYLKRYRSWGRVTEQGIESLHAIFNRLNVRFAAVRDPIQKATLIVDRLSHFNLIFDIGSSWYKEE
;
A
#
# COMPACT_ATOMS: atom_id res chain seq x y z
N MET A 1 -86.54 -117.65 -158.08
CA MET A 1 -86.69 -119.03 -157.55
C MET A 1 -86.49 -118.99 -156.04
N ALA A 2 -87.41 -119.56 -155.26
CA ALA A 2 -87.23 -119.88 -153.82
C ALA A 2 -86.11 -120.95 -153.64
N PRO A 3 -85.50 -121.21 -152.44
CA PRO A 3 -86.19 -121.91 -151.33
C PRO A 3 -85.65 -121.74 -149.86
N SER A 4 -86.47 -122.22 -148.91
CA SER A 4 -86.20 -122.85 -147.59
C SER A 4 -85.65 -122.08 -146.37
N ARG A 5 -86.52 -121.97 -145.34
CA ARG A 5 -86.26 -121.61 -143.94
C ARG A 5 -85.29 -122.61 -143.26
N ASN A 6 -83.97 -122.35 -143.15
CA ASN A 6 -83.16 -123.03 -142.10
C ASN A 6 -81.71 -122.59 -141.73
N LYS A 7 -81.27 -121.31 -141.73
CA LYS A 7 -80.01 -120.98 -140.98
C LYS A 7 -79.77 -119.52 -140.61
N ILE A 8 -80.79 -118.87 -140.08
CA ILE A 8 -80.64 -117.66 -139.25
C ILE A 8 -79.87 -117.97 -137.93
N ALA A 9 -79.61 -119.23 -137.57
CA ALA A 9 -78.99 -119.63 -136.29
C ALA A 9 -77.44 -119.73 -136.23
N ARG A 10 -76.69 -119.47 -137.31
CA ARG A 10 -75.23 -119.73 -137.34
C ARG A 10 -74.35 -118.48 -137.18
N ILE A 11 -74.92 -117.30 -137.38
CA ILE A 11 -74.22 -116.01 -137.29
C ILE A 11 -74.15 -115.49 -135.83
N GLU A 12 -74.97 -116.00 -134.90
CA GLU A 12 -74.93 -115.61 -133.48
C GLU A 12 -73.94 -116.39 -132.59
N ARG A 13 -73.49 -117.60 -132.97
CA ARG A 13 -72.66 -118.44 -132.07
C ARG A 13 -71.18 -118.09 -132.02
N ALA A 14 -70.59 -117.49 -133.05
CA ALA A 14 -69.15 -117.25 -133.06
C ALA A 14 -68.73 -116.00 -132.26
N LYS A 15 -69.63 -115.01 -132.14
CA LYS A 15 -69.37 -113.78 -131.34
C LYS A 15 -69.48 -114.00 -129.82
N GLN A 16 -70.19 -115.04 -129.35
CA GLN A 16 -70.24 -115.38 -127.91
C GLN A 16 -68.99 -116.12 -127.39
N ALA A 17 -68.21 -116.78 -128.26
CA ALA A 17 -67.12 -117.66 -127.82
C ALA A 17 -65.82 -116.93 -127.41
N SER A 18 -65.55 -115.73 -127.93
CA SER A 18 -64.30 -115.00 -127.61
C SER A 18 -64.40 -114.15 -126.34
N LEU A 19 -65.60 -113.66 -125.99
CA LEU A 19 -65.85 -112.89 -124.75
C LEU A 19 -65.77 -113.77 -123.50
N PHE A 20 -65.98 -115.09 -123.62
CA PHE A 20 -65.95 -116.01 -122.48
C PHE A 20 -64.54 -116.38 -121.98
N LYS A 21 -63.47 -116.15 -122.76
CA LYS A 21 -62.11 -116.51 -122.34
C LYS A 21 -61.31 -115.35 -121.74
N ALA A 22 -61.67 -114.10 -122.06
CA ALA A 22 -61.15 -112.92 -121.38
C ALA A 22 -61.64 -112.79 -119.92
N ALA A 23 -62.80 -113.36 -119.58
CA ALA A 23 -63.33 -113.39 -118.22
C ALA A 23 -62.64 -114.43 -117.31
N LYS A 24 -62.13 -115.54 -117.86
CA LYS A 24 -61.62 -116.67 -117.05
C LYS A 24 -60.19 -116.49 -116.53
N ASN A 25 -59.39 -115.59 -117.10
CA ASN A 25 -58.01 -115.37 -116.66
C ASN A 25 -57.85 -114.26 -115.61
N HIS A 26 -58.86 -113.40 -115.38
CA HIS A 26 -58.82 -112.35 -114.34
C HIS A 26 -59.40 -112.82 -112.99
N GLU A 27 -60.20 -113.90 -112.97
CA GLU A 27 -60.73 -114.51 -111.73
C GLU A 27 -59.69 -115.36 -110.98
N ILE A 28 -58.67 -115.89 -111.67
CA ILE A 28 -57.69 -116.78 -111.04
C ILE A 28 -56.60 -116.01 -110.27
N GLU A 29 -56.32 -114.74 -110.62
CA GLU A 29 -55.34 -113.91 -109.90
C GLU A 29 -55.91 -113.16 -108.68
N HIS A 30 -57.25 -113.01 -108.56
CA HIS A 30 -57.87 -112.25 -107.45
C HIS A 30 -58.37 -113.13 -106.27
N GLU A 31 -58.57 -114.44 -106.47
CA GLU A 31 -59.04 -115.35 -105.43
C GLU A 31 -57.89 -115.85 -104.50
N ALA A 32 -56.63 -115.82 -104.97
CA ALA A 32 -55.48 -116.33 -104.21
C ALA A 32 -54.91 -115.35 -103.16
N GLU A 33 -55.14 -114.03 -103.29
CA GLU A 33 -54.70 -113.02 -102.29
C GLU A 33 -55.70 -112.83 -101.14
N LYS A 34 -56.97 -113.21 -101.32
CA LYS A 34 -58.03 -113.04 -100.29
C LYS A 34 -57.98 -114.09 -99.18
N GLU A 35 -57.53 -115.32 -99.48
CA GLU A 35 -57.49 -116.41 -98.48
C GLU A 35 -56.30 -116.31 -97.49
N THR A 36 -55.29 -115.46 -97.74
CA THR A 36 -54.12 -115.32 -96.86
C THR A 36 -54.12 -114.08 -95.96
N MET A 37 -54.83 -112.98 -96.31
CA MET A 37 -54.85 -111.74 -95.51
C MET A 37 -55.90 -111.70 -94.38
N PHE A 38 -57.05 -112.35 -94.56
CA PHE A 38 -58.18 -112.25 -93.62
C PHE A 38 -57.89 -112.78 -92.19
N PRO A 39 -57.09 -113.86 -92.00
CA PRO A 39 -56.71 -114.31 -90.66
C PRO A 39 -55.71 -113.38 -89.94
N LYS A 40 -54.83 -112.68 -90.68
CA LYS A 40 -53.83 -111.76 -90.10
C LYS A 40 -54.49 -110.50 -89.52
N LEU A 41 -55.40 -109.88 -90.26
CA LEU A 41 -56.13 -108.67 -89.83
C LEU A 41 -57.02 -108.92 -88.60
N LYS A 42 -57.63 -110.11 -88.47
CA LYS A 42 -58.48 -110.46 -87.32
C LYS A 42 -57.66 -110.59 -86.01
N LYS A 43 -56.39 -111.00 -86.12
CA LYS A 43 -55.46 -111.08 -84.98
C LYS A 43 -54.98 -109.69 -84.55
N GLU A 44 -54.69 -108.81 -85.50
CA GLU A 44 -54.25 -107.43 -85.25
C GLU A 44 -55.32 -106.56 -84.56
N VAL A 45 -56.58 -106.67 -84.99
CA VAL A 45 -57.70 -105.94 -84.35
C VAL A 45 -57.95 -106.40 -82.91
N PHE A 46 -57.69 -107.67 -82.60
CA PHE A 46 -57.79 -108.18 -81.22
C PHE A 46 -56.69 -107.60 -80.31
N TYR A 47 -55.44 -107.53 -80.80
CA TYR A 47 -54.34 -106.91 -80.06
C TYR A 47 -54.55 -105.42 -79.83
N LEU A 48 -54.97 -104.68 -80.87
CA LEU A 48 -55.25 -103.24 -80.75
C LEU A 48 -56.39 -102.93 -79.77
N LYS A 49 -57.45 -103.76 -79.73
CA LYS A 49 -58.51 -103.59 -78.71
C LYS A 49 -58.02 -103.80 -77.29
N LYS A 50 -57.11 -104.75 -77.08
CA LYS A 50 -56.51 -105.00 -75.76
C LYS A 50 -55.60 -103.83 -75.35
N GLU A 51 -54.82 -103.30 -76.29
CA GLU A 51 -53.92 -102.16 -76.07
C GLU A 51 -54.69 -100.86 -75.78
N VAL A 52 -55.83 -100.62 -76.44
CA VAL A 52 -56.70 -99.47 -76.15
C VAL A 52 -57.29 -99.53 -74.74
N GLU A 53 -57.71 -100.70 -74.26
CA GLU A 53 -58.22 -100.82 -72.88
C GLU A 53 -57.11 -100.71 -71.84
N GLU A 54 -55.90 -101.19 -72.13
CA GLU A 54 -54.73 -100.98 -71.26
C GLU A 54 -54.34 -99.48 -71.18
N LEU A 55 -54.37 -98.78 -72.32
CA LEU A 55 -54.12 -97.33 -72.38
C LEU A 55 -55.20 -96.51 -71.67
N LYS A 56 -56.48 -96.91 -71.74
CA LYS A 56 -57.55 -96.27 -70.95
C LYS A 56 -57.34 -96.44 -69.45
N GLY A 57 -56.98 -97.64 -69.00
CA GLY A 57 -56.67 -97.88 -67.58
C GLY A 57 -55.48 -97.03 -67.09
N ASN A 58 -54.44 -96.89 -67.92
CA ASN A 58 -53.30 -96.03 -67.60
C ASN A 58 -53.66 -94.54 -67.58
N LEU A 59 -54.56 -94.08 -68.46
CA LEU A 59 -55.05 -92.70 -68.48
C LEU A 59 -55.87 -92.34 -67.24
N GLU A 60 -56.75 -93.23 -66.78
CA GLU A 60 -57.49 -93.05 -65.53
C GLU A 60 -56.57 -92.97 -64.31
N LEU A 61 -55.55 -93.84 -64.26
CA LEU A 61 -54.56 -93.82 -63.18
C LEU A 61 -53.73 -92.53 -63.19
N ALA A 62 -53.34 -92.05 -64.37
CA ALA A 62 -52.61 -90.79 -64.53
C ALA A 62 -53.45 -89.57 -64.12
N ASN A 63 -54.73 -89.55 -64.50
CA ASN A 63 -55.65 -88.48 -64.10
C ASN A 63 -55.86 -88.44 -62.58
N LYS A 64 -55.95 -89.60 -61.92
CA LYS A 64 -56.05 -89.66 -60.46
C LYS A 64 -54.80 -89.10 -59.77
N LYS A 65 -53.61 -89.47 -60.26
CA LYS A 65 -52.33 -88.92 -59.75
C LYS A 65 -52.20 -87.41 -59.96
N LEU A 66 -52.71 -86.88 -61.08
CA LEU A 66 -52.72 -85.45 -61.35
C LEU A 66 -53.61 -84.71 -60.34
N GLN A 67 -54.79 -85.27 -60.06
CA GLN A 67 -55.74 -84.69 -59.10
C GLN A 67 -55.18 -84.69 -57.68
N ASP A 68 -54.50 -85.76 -57.27
CA ASP A 68 -53.81 -85.82 -55.97
C ASP A 68 -52.68 -84.77 -55.87
N ALA A 69 -51.89 -84.59 -56.93
CA ALA A 69 -50.84 -83.57 -56.98
C ALA A 69 -51.39 -82.13 -56.95
N GLU A 70 -52.55 -81.88 -57.56
CA GLU A 70 -53.23 -80.58 -57.50
C GLU A 70 -53.68 -80.22 -56.08
N ILE A 71 -54.15 -81.21 -55.31
CA ILE A 71 -54.52 -81.04 -53.90
C ILE A 71 -53.28 -80.72 -53.05
N GLU A 72 -52.17 -81.44 -53.25
CA GLU A 72 -50.91 -81.14 -52.55
C GLU A 72 -50.39 -79.73 -52.86
N ILE A 73 -50.47 -79.28 -54.11
CA ILE A 73 -50.07 -77.91 -54.50
C ILE A 73 -50.93 -76.87 -53.78
N GLN A 74 -52.24 -77.09 -53.63
CA GLN A 74 -53.10 -76.19 -52.86
C GLN A 74 -52.71 -76.16 -51.38
N HIS A 75 -52.39 -77.32 -50.79
CA HIS A 75 -51.98 -77.39 -49.40
C HIS A 75 -50.68 -76.61 -49.16
N ILE A 76 -49.66 -76.83 -50.00
CA ILE A 76 -48.37 -76.11 -49.92
C ILE A 76 -48.57 -74.59 -50.12
N LYS A 77 -49.49 -74.17 -51.00
CA LYS A 77 -49.82 -72.74 -51.17
C LYS A 77 -50.44 -72.14 -49.91
N SER A 78 -51.29 -72.88 -49.20
CA SER A 78 -51.89 -72.43 -47.95
C SER A 78 -50.86 -72.30 -46.83
N GLU A 79 -49.97 -73.30 -46.67
CA GLU A 79 -48.87 -73.24 -45.69
C GLU A 79 -47.91 -72.08 -45.97
N LYS A 80 -47.57 -71.85 -47.25
CA LYS A 80 -46.73 -70.71 -47.65
C LYS A 80 -47.33 -69.36 -47.24
N CYS A 81 -48.65 -69.20 -47.33
CA CYS A 81 -49.32 -67.95 -46.91
C CYS A 81 -49.23 -67.74 -45.40
N VAL A 82 -49.38 -68.81 -44.60
CA VAL A 82 -49.27 -68.74 -43.14
C VAL A 82 -47.85 -68.36 -42.73
N ILE A 83 -46.83 -69.02 -43.28
CA ILE A 83 -45.42 -68.72 -42.97
C ILE A 83 -45.05 -67.29 -43.38
N LEU A 84 -45.57 -66.79 -44.51
CA LEU A 84 -45.35 -65.39 -44.93
C LEU A 84 -46.00 -64.39 -43.97
N ALA A 85 -47.19 -64.68 -43.45
CA ALA A 85 -47.86 -63.84 -42.47
C ALA A 85 -47.08 -63.82 -41.14
N GLU A 86 -46.62 -64.96 -40.65
CA GLU A 86 -45.81 -65.08 -39.43
C GLU A 86 -44.47 -64.32 -39.56
N LYS A 87 -43.75 -64.50 -40.67
CA LYS A 87 -42.50 -63.76 -40.91
C LYS A 87 -42.68 -62.26 -41.04
N ASN A 88 -43.80 -61.81 -41.62
CA ASN A 88 -44.11 -60.38 -41.67
C ASN A 88 -44.42 -59.84 -40.28
N HIS A 89 -45.12 -60.60 -39.44
CA HIS A 89 -45.39 -60.21 -38.06
C HIS A 89 -44.10 -60.11 -37.22
N GLU A 90 -43.19 -61.09 -37.31
CA GLU A 90 -41.88 -61.02 -36.66
C GLU A 90 -41.06 -59.82 -37.12
N LYS A 91 -41.05 -59.53 -38.43
CA LYS A 91 -40.34 -58.38 -38.98
C LYS A 91 -40.89 -57.06 -38.45
N GLU A 92 -42.20 -56.93 -38.33
CA GLU A 92 -42.84 -55.74 -37.74
C GLU A 92 -42.50 -55.57 -36.26
N GLN A 93 -42.49 -56.65 -35.48
CA GLN A 93 -42.06 -56.62 -34.07
C GLN A 93 -40.58 -56.23 -33.92
N LEU A 94 -39.70 -56.72 -34.80
CA LEU A 94 -38.29 -56.36 -34.77
C LEU A 94 -38.08 -54.88 -35.14
N LEU A 95 -38.82 -54.37 -36.13
CA LEU A 95 -38.79 -52.97 -36.53
C LEU A 95 -39.34 -52.04 -35.44
N SER A 96 -40.38 -52.44 -34.70
CA SER A 96 -40.86 -51.65 -33.57
C SER A 96 -39.84 -51.62 -32.42
N SER A 97 -39.25 -52.76 -32.09
CA SER A 97 -38.17 -52.83 -31.08
C SER A 97 -36.94 -52.00 -31.46
N PHE A 98 -36.54 -52.00 -32.74
CA PHE A 98 -35.45 -51.16 -33.22
C PHE A 98 -35.76 -49.67 -33.08
N ARG A 99 -36.98 -49.23 -33.45
CA ARG A 99 -37.39 -47.82 -33.29
C ARG A 99 -37.45 -47.39 -31.83
N GLU A 100 -37.86 -48.26 -30.92
CA GLU A 100 -37.84 -47.97 -29.48
C GLU A 100 -36.41 -47.82 -28.95
N LYS A 101 -35.50 -48.73 -29.32
CA LYS A 101 -34.07 -48.63 -28.96
C LYS A 101 -33.39 -47.41 -29.58
N GLU A 102 -33.78 -47.00 -30.78
CA GLU A 102 -33.26 -45.79 -31.44
C GLU A 102 -33.76 -44.51 -30.75
N LYS A 103 -35.03 -44.48 -30.32
CA LYS A 103 -35.58 -43.41 -29.47
C LYS A 103 -34.90 -43.35 -28.10
N GLU A 104 -34.62 -44.50 -27.50
CA GLU A 104 -33.90 -44.57 -26.23
C GLU A 104 -32.44 -44.10 -26.38
N GLY A 105 -31.75 -44.52 -27.45
CA GLY A 105 -30.39 -44.08 -27.76
C GLY A 105 -30.29 -42.57 -28.00
N THR A 106 -31.22 -42.00 -28.77
CA THR A 106 -31.29 -40.54 -29.00
C THR A 106 -31.62 -39.76 -27.73
N TYR A 107 -32.50 -40.27 -26.87
CA TYR A 107 -32.79 -39.69 -25.56
C TYR A 107 -31.57 -39.73 -24.63
N LEU A 108 -30.87 -40.87 -24.55
CA LEU A 108 -29.67 -41.01 -23.73
C LEU A 108 -28.55 -40.10 -24.21
N GLN A 109 -28.36 -39.95 -25.53
CA GLN A 109 -27.40 -39.02 -26.11
C GLN A 109 -27.75 -37.56 -25.76
N SER A 110 -29.00 -37.16 -25.94
CA SER A 110 -29.45 -35.81 -25.55
C SER A 110 -29.29 -35.54 -24.05
N ARG A 111 -29.51 -36.55 -23.20
CA ARG A 111 -29.31 -36.44 -21.76
C ARG A 111 -27.82 -36.34 -21.40
N ALA A 112 -26.96 -37.10 -22.06
CA ALA A 112 -25.52 -37.00 -21.91
C ALA A 112 -25.02 -35.60 -22.29
N ASP A 113 -25.49 -35.04 -23.39
CA ASP A 113 -25.12 -33.68 -23.83
C ASP A 113 -25.60 -32.61 -22.84
N GLN A 114 -26.80 -32.76 -22.26
CA GLN A 114 -27.30 -31.86 -21.21
C GLN A 114 -26.46 -31.95 -19.93
N LEU A 115 -26.10 -33.17 -19.52
CA LEU A 115 -25.24 -33.38 -18.36
C LEU A 115 -23.83 -32.81 -18.60
N GLN A 116 -23.27 -32.97 -19.80
CA GLN A 116 -21.98 -32.40 -20.16
C GLN A 116 -22.01 -30.87 -20.10
N LYS A 117 -23.04 -30.22 -20.68
CA LYS A 117 -23.22 -28.77 -20.55
C LYS A 117 -23.31 -28.31 -19.10
N ARG A 118 -23.98 -29.10 -18.24
CA ARG A 118 -24.07 -28.80 -16.81
C ARG A 118 -22.73 -28.95 -16.10
N VAL A 119 -21.93 -29.96 -16.45
CA VAL A 119 -20.55 -30.11 -15.96
C VAL A 119 -19.70 -28.92 -16.40
N ASP A 120 -19.77 -28.50 -17.66
CA ASP A 120 -19.00 -27.37 -18.18
C ASP A 120 -19.37 -26.07 -17.46
N THR A 121 -20.67 -25.86 -17.21
CA THR A 121 -21.17 -24.71 -16.42
C THR A 121 -20.60 -24.73 -15.00
N LEU A 122 -20.66 -25.88 -14.32
CA LEU A 122 -20.12 -26.04 -12.95
C LEU A 122 -18.60 -25.86 -12.89
N VAL A 123 -17.88 -26.26 -13.94
CA VAL A 123 -16.44 -26.03 -14.08
C VAL A 123 -16.17 -24.53 -14.23
N GLU A 124 -16.95 -23.80 -15.01
CA GLU A 124 -16.78 -22.35 -15.18
C GLU A 124 -17.09 -21.56 -13.90
N GLU A 125 -18.10 -21.99 -13.14
CA GLU A 125 -18.47 -21.41 -11.85
C GLU A 125 -17.46 -21.71 -10.74
N SER A 126 -16.66 -22.79 -10.88
CA SER A 126 -15.63 -23.14 -9.91
C SER A 126 -14.45 -22.15 -9.93
N PRO A 127 -13.99 -21.64 -8.77
CA PRO A 127 -12.85 -20.71 -8.70
C PRO A 127 -11.55 -21.26 -9.31
N SER A 128 -11.39 -22.59 -9.29
CA SER A 128 -10.22 -23.27 -9.84
C SER A 128 -10.38 -23.68 -11.30
N ARG A 129 -11.57 -23.51 -11.89
CA ARG A 129 -11.96 -24.05 -13.20
C ARG A 129 -11.64 -25.54 -13.35
N GLY A 130 -11.84 -26.30 -12.28
CA GLY A 130 -11.56 -27.74 -12.24
C GLY A 130 -10.07 -28.12 -12.27
N LYS A 131 -9.14 -27.16 -12.11
CA LYS A 131 -7.69 -27.42 -12.15
C LYS A 131 -7.06 -27.45 -10.76
N CYS A 132 -6.05 -28.31 -10.57
CA CYS A 132 -5.17 -28.24 -9.40
C CYS A 132 -4.26 -27.01 -9.50
N LEU A 133 -4.47 -26.03 -8.63
CA LEU A 133 -3.76 -24.75 -8.68
C LEU A 133 -2.46 -24.80 -7.87
N LYS A 134 -1.36 -24.31 -8.47
CA LYS A 134 -0.10 -24.04 -7.75
C LYS A 134 -0.33 -23.04 -6.61
N GLN A 135 0.41 -23.17 -5.50
CA GLN A 135 0.40 -22.23 -4.39
C GLN A 135 0.75 -20.80 -4.86
N TYR A 136 0.11 -19.79 -4.26
CA TYR A 136 0.16 -18.40 -4.74
C TYR A 136 1.59 -17.78 -4.66
N ASN A 137 2.35 -18.10 -3.62
CA ASN A 137 3.74 -17.69 -3.43
C ASN A 137 4.72 -18.27 -4.46
N LEU A 138 4.37 -19.38 -5.14
CA LEU A 138 5.20 -20.04 -6.15
C LEU A 138 4.92 -19.54 -7.58
N ILE A 139 3.96 -18.63 -7.77
CA ILE A 139 3.63 -18.06 -9.09
C ILE A 139 4.65 -16.99 -9.46
N ARG A 140 5.37 -17.21 -10.57
CA ARG A 140 6.41 -16.29 -11.07
C ARG A 140 5.90 -15.23 -12.04
N THR A 141 4.82 -15.50 -12.78
CA THR A 141 4.30 -14.59 -13.82
C THR A 141 3.15 -13.73 -13.30
N ASN A 142 3.18 -12.43 -13.64
CA ASN A 142 2.15 -11.48 -13.20
C ASN A 142 0.81 -11.71 -13.90
N GLU A 143 0.84 -12.25 -15.13
CA GLU A 143 -0.35 -12.59 -15.92
C GLU A 143 -1.19 -13.64 -15.20
N THR A 144 -0.54 -14.67 -14.64
CA THR A 144 -1.23 -15.72 -13.87
C THR A 144 -1.79 -15.18 -12.56
N LYS A 145 -1.09 -14.24 -11.90
CA LYS A 145 -1.59 -13.58 -10.69
C LYS A 145 -2.81 -12.70 -11.00
N LYS A 146 -2.76 -11.96 -12.11
CA LYS A 146 -3.85 -11.10 -12.59
C LYS A 146 -5.09 -11.91 -12.96
N ASP A 147 -4.94 -13.01 -13.70
CA ASP A 147 -6.06 -13.91 -14.03
C ASP A 147 -6.70 -14.50 -12.76
N ARG A 148 -5.92 -14.92 -11.76
CA ARG A 148 -6.47 -15.38 -10.47
C ARG A 148 -7.19 -14.26 -9.70
N TYR A 149 -6.61 -13.07 -9.67
CA TYR A 149 -7.23 -11.90 -9.06
C TYR A 149 -8.59 -11.58 -9.72
N GLU A 150 -8.63 -11.51 -11.05
CA GLU A 150 -9.87 -11.23 -11.79
C GLU A 150 -10.96 -12.28 -11.52
N ARG A 151 -10.58 -13.56 -11.39
CA ARG A 151 -11.53 -14.63 -11.01
C ARG A 151 -12.12 -14.41 -9.62
N ILE A 152 -11.28 -14.08 -8.63
CA ILE A 152 -11.73 -13.82 -7.26
C ILE A 152 -12.63 -12.59 -7.23
N ILE A 153 -12.27 -11.51 -7.94
CA ILE A 153 -13.10 -10.30 -8.02
C ILE A 153 -14.45 -10.58 -8.68
N LYS A 154 -14.50 -11.39 -9.75
CA LYS A 154 -15.77 -11.81 -10.37
C LYS A 154 -16.65 -12.60 -9.42
N MET A 155 -16.06 -13.52 -8.64
CA MET A 155 -16.77 -14.30 -7.63
C MET A 155 -17.26 -13.42 -6.47
N ILE A 156 -16.46 -12.47 -6.01
CA ILE A 156 -16.90 -11.49 -5.01
C ILE A 156 -18.07 -10.67 -5.57
N SER A 157 -17.95 -10.18 -6.81
CA SER A 157 -18.99 -9.41 -7.50
C SER A 157 -20.31 -10.16 -7.64
N SER A 158 -20.30 -11.47 -7.88
CA SER A 158 -21.53 -12.28 -7.88
C SER A 158 -22.12 -12.49 -6.49
N PHE A 159 -21.29 -12.54 -5.44
CA PHE A 159 -21.74 -12.76 -4.07
C PHE A 159 -22.29 -11.50 -3.39
N VAL A 160 -21.61 -10.35 -3.54
CA VAL A 160 -21.99 -9.08 -2.88
C VAL A 160 -22.79 -8.14 -3.78
N GLY A 161 -22.87 -8.47 -5.08
CA GLY A 161 -23.44 -7.62 -6.11
C GLY A 161 -22.42 -6.64 -6.71
N PRO A 162 -22.50 -6.33 -8.01
CA PRO A 162 -21.47 -5.59 -8.74
C PRO A 162 -21.25 -4.15 -8.24
N LEU A 163 -22.26 -3.53 -7.62
CA LEU A 163 -22.16 -2.17 -7.08
C LEU A 163 -21.53 -2.11 -5.68
N ASN A 164 -21.37 -3.25 -5.00
CA ASN A 164 -20.90 -3.32 -3.61
C ASN A 164 -19.49 -3.90 -3.47
N VAL A 165 -18.82 -4.22 -4.58
CA VAL A 165 -17.49 -4.85 -4.56
C VAL A 165 -16.49 -3.99 -3.80
N ASP A 166 -16.45 -2.68 -4.05
CA ASP A 166 -15.51 -1.79 -3.37
C ASP A 166 -15.77 -1.71 -1.87
N ALA A 167 -17.04 -1.56 -1.46
CA ALA A 167 -17.44 -1.54 -0.05
C ALA A 167 -17.03 -2.85 0.65
N PHE A 168 -17.27 -4.00 0.02
CA PHE A 168 -16.85 -5.29 0.53
C PHE A 168 -15.33 -5.40 0.64
N LEU A 169 -14.56 -4.93 -0.36
CA LEU A 169 -13.09 -4.99 -0.30
C LEU A 169 -12.53 -4.17 0.86
N TYR A 170 -13.13 -3.02 1.18
CA TYR A 170 -12.75 -2.25 2.37
C TYR A 170 -13.01 -3.01 3.66
N ASP A 171 -14.22 -3.58 3.82
CA ASP A 171 -14.55 -4.37 5.01
C ASP A 171 -13.70 -5.63 5.11
N PHE A 172 -13.42 -6.31 3.99
CA PHE A 172 -12.55 -7.48 3.92
C PHE A 172 -11.13 -7.14 4.39
N LEU A 173 -10.54 -6.05 3.89
CA LEU A 173 -9.20 -5.62 4.30
C LEU A 173 -9.15 -5.23 5.78
N LYS A 174 -10.21 -4.59 6.28
CA LYS A 174 -10.32 -4.23 7.70
C LYS A 174 -10.43 -5.48 8.57
N MET A 175 -11.28 -6.44 8.21
CA MET A 175 -11.41 -7.70 8.94
C MET A 175 -10.10 -8.50 8.90
N ALA A 176 -9.40 -8.51 7.76
CA ALA A 176 -8.11 -9.20 7.63
C ALA A 176 -6.99 -8.54 8.47
N ASP A 177 -7.05 -7.23 8.73
CA ASP A 177 -6.13 -6.51 9.65
C ASP A 177 -6.45 -6.80 11.13
N GLU A 178 -7.68 -7.20 11.45
CA GLU A 178 -8.14 -7.54 12.80
C GLU A 178 -8.06 -9.05 13.11
N ASP A 179 -7.70 -9.88 12.13
CA ASP A 179 -7.62 -11.34 12.22
C ASP A 179 -6.26 -11.80 12.79
N GLU A 180 -6.28 -12.44 13.97
CA GLU A 180 -5.08 -12.90 14.68
C GLU A 180 -4.34 -14.04 13.94
N ASP A 181 -5.03 -14.80 13.08
CA ASP A 181 -4.43 -15.90 12.31
C ASP A 181 -3.69 -15.41 11.05
N LEU A 182 -3.88 -14.14 10.67
CA LEU A 182 -3.24 -13.53 9.52
C LEU A 182 -2.07 -12.61 9.93
N LYS A 183 -0.95 -12.69 9.20
CA LYS A 183 0.19 -11.76 9.37
C LYS A 183 -0.01 -10.42 8.65
N PHE A 184 -1.20 -10.18 8.11
CA PHE A 184 -1.50 -8.99 7.34
C PHE A 184 -1.75 -7.82 8.30
N THR A 185 -1.12 -6.68 8.05
CA THR A 185 -1.42 -5.48 8.83
C THR A 185 -1.34 -4.23 7.97
N LEU A 186 -2.29 -3.33 8.21
CA LEU A 186 -2.39 -2.01 7.61
C LEU A 186 -2.00 -0.91 8.60
N LYS A 187 -1.76 -1.26 9.86
CA LYS A 187 -1.43 -0.32 10.94
C LYS A 187 -0.05 -0.59 11.51
N LEU A 188 0.67 0.47 11.79
CA LEU A 188 1.88 0.40 12.60
C LEU A 188 1.51 0.00 14.03
N SER A 189 2.28 -0.94 14.60
CA SER A 189 2.19 -1.27 16.02
C SER A 189 2.37 -0.02 16.90
N PRO A 190 1.93 -0.06 18.17
CA PRO A 190 2.18 1.04 19.12
C PRO A 190 3.65 1.45 19.18
N TRP A 191 4.57 0.47 19.17
CA TRP A 191 6.01 0.70 19.16
C TRP A 191 6.51 1.38 17.88
N ASN A 192 6.11 0.87 16.71
CA ASN A 192 6.54 1.43 15.42
C ASN A 192 5.97 2.86 15.23
N SER A 193 4.75 3.08 15.71
CA SER A 193 4.12 4.41 15.74
C SER A 193 4.88 5.37 16.66
N PHE A 194 5.20 4.94 17.88
CA PHE A 194 6.04 5.69 18.81
C PHE A 194 7.39 6.06 18.20
N PHE A 195 8.12 5.06 17.66
CA PHE A 195 9.42 5.27 17.05
C PHE A 195 9.36 6.31 15.92
N THR A 196 8.34 6.22 15.06
CA THR A 196 8.15 7.16 13.95
C THR A 196 7.88 8.58 14.45
N VAL A 197 6.98 8.74 15.42
CA VAL A 197 6.63 10.03 16.02
C VAL A 197 7.83 10.67 16.73
N VAL A 198 8.62 9.87 17.42
CA VAL A 198 9.82 10.34 18.12
C VAL A 198 10.89 10.72 17.13
N LYS A 199 11.33 9.78 16.29
CA LYS A 199 12.45 9.94 15.35
C LYS A 199 12.24 11.08 14.36
N HIS A 200 11.03 11.20 13.81
CA HIS A 200 10.69 12.26 12.86
C HIS A 200 10.12 13.52 13.52
N GLN A 201 10.09 13.56 14.85
CA GLN A 201 9.66 14.72 15.64
C GLN A 201 8.25 15.21 15.34
N LEU A 202 7.38 14.32 14.86
CA LEU A 202 6.01 14.66 14.49
C LEU A 202 5.30 15.34 15.67
N SER A 203 4.70 16.51 15.42
CA SER A 203 3.87 17.18 16.42
C SER A 203 2.56 16.42 16.56
N ASP A 204 1.89 16.59 17.71
CA ASP A 204 0.59 15.94 17.92
C ASP A 204 -0.47 16.49 16.94
N GLY A 205 -0.40 17.79 16.62
CA GLY A 205 -1.21 18.42 15.58
C GLY A 205 -0.99 17.79 14.20
N PHE A 206 0.27 17.65 13.76
CA PHE A 206 0.58 16.97 12.51
C PHE A 206 0.08 15.53 12.50
N LEU A 207 0.31 14.77 13.59
CA LEU A 207 -0.12 13.39 13.67
C LEU A 207 -1.64 13.28 13.54
N LYS A 208 -2.39 14.16 14.20
CA LYS A 208 -3.85 14.21 14.12
C LYS A 208 -4.31 14.48 12.67
N ASP A 209 -3.75 15.51 12.04
CA ASP A 209 -4.12 15.91 10.68
C ASP A 209 -3.75 14.83 9.67
N PHE A 210 -2.58 14.21 9.83
CA PHE A 210 -2.12 13.14 8.95
C PHE A 210 -2.95 11.87 9.10
N LYS A 211 -3.29 11.45 10.33
CA LYS A 211 -4.20 10.33 10.57
C LYS A 211 -5.59 10.59 9.98
N GLN A 212 -6.07 11.83 10.09
CA GLN A 212 -7.34 12.23 9.48
C GLN A 212 -7.27 12.16 7.95
N PHE A 213 -6.19 12.67 7.36
CA PHE A 213 -5.94 12.62 5.92
C PHE A 213 -5.90 11.18 5.40
N THR A 214 -5.15 10.28 6.04
CA THR A 214 -5.07 8.88 5.60
C THR A 214 -6.41 8.17 5.75
N LYS A 215 -7.15 8.47 6.83
CA LYS A 215 -8.49 7.91 7.01
C LYS A 215 -9.49 8.42 5.97
N GLN A 216 -9.36 9.66 5.51
CA GLN A 216 -10.25 10.25 4.51
C GLN A 216 -9.94 9.76 3.08
N HIS A 217 -8.67 9.61 2.74
CA HIS A 217 -8.25 9.30 1.36
C HIS A 217 -7.89 7.83 1.12
N LEU A 218 -7.44 7.13 2.15
CA LEU A 218 -7.03 5.72 2.07
C LEU A 218 -7.98 4.80 2.84
N HIS A 219 -8.93 5.35 3.60
CA HIS A 219 -9.83 4.61 4.50
C HIS A 219 -9.11 3.75 5.55
N ILE A 220 -7.82 4.01 5.77
CA ILE A 220 -6.94 3.25 6.67
C ILE A 220 -6.34 4.20 7.71
N ASP A 221 -6.31 3.73 8.95
CA ASP A 221 -5.56 4.39 10.01
C ASP A 221 -4.16 3.78 10.14
N ILE A 222 -3.16 4.42 9.55
CA ILE A 222 -1.79 3.88 9.48
C ILE A 222 -1.12 3.83 10.86
N PHE A 223 -1.47 4.71 11.79
CA PHE A 223 -0.81 4.79 13.09
C PHE A 223 -1.67 4.15 14.18
N ALA A 224 -1.00 3.56 15.18
CA ALA A 224 -1.65 3.21 16.44
C ALA A 224 -2.39 4.42 17.05
N SER A 225 -3.33 4.15 17.94
CA SER A 225 -4.05 5.24 18.61
C SER A 225 -3.08 6.13 19.40
N ARG A 226 -3.41 7.43 19.50
CA ARG A 226 -2.62 8.37 20.30
C ARG A 226 -2.44 7.90 21.74
N HIS A 227 -3.47 7.26 22.31
CA HIS A 227 -3.43 6.66 23.65
C HIS A 227 -2.43 5.52 23.77
N GLN A 228 -2.31 4.67 22.76
CA GLN A 228 -1.30 3.60 22.75
C GLN A 228 0.11 4.18 22.59
N ILE A 229 0.28 5.27 21.83
CA ILE A 229 1.58 5.94 21.64
C ILE A 229 2.04 6.62 22.94
N GLU A 230 1.26 7.57 23.46
CA GLU A 230 0.78 7.53 24.84
C GLU A 230 1.49 6.66 25.89
N GLU A 231 0.92 5.49 26.10
CA GLU A 231 1.36 4.46 27.04
C GLU A 231 2.79 3.99 26.77
N VAL A 232 3.19 3.85 25.51
CA VAL A 232 4.57 3.53 25.17
C VAL A 232 5.50 4.64 25.66
N LYS A 233 5.21 5.92 25.40
CA LYS A 233 6.03 7.04 25.89
C LYS A 233 6.15 7.04 27.41
N LYS A 234 5.06 6.77 28.13
CA LYS A 234 5.06 6.69 29.61
C LYS A 234 5.93 5.54 30.12
N THR A 235 5.89 4.40 29.43
CA THR A 235 6.73 3.23 29.76
C THR A 235 8.21 3.59 29.70
N PHE A 236 8.62 4.38 28.71
CA PHE A 236 10.01 4.82 28.50
C PHE A 236 10.31 6.24 29.00
N ALA A 237 9.38 6.88 29.71
CA ALA A 237 9.60 8.16 30.37
C ALA A 237 10.52 7.95 31.58
N THR A 238 11.46 8.87 31.77
CA THR A 238 12.45 8.80 32.84
C THR A 238 12.11 9.71 33.99
N SER A 239 11.11 10.58 33.85
CA SER A 239 10.53 11.41 34.89
C SER A 239 10.11 10.65 36.15
N LYS A 240 9.95 9.31 36.06
CA LYS A 240 9.76 8.42 37.21
C LYS A 240 11.01 8.18 38.07
N TYR A 241 12.20 8.54 37.60
CA TYR A 241 13.49 8.26 38.26
C TYR A 241 14.20 9.50 38.81
N TYR A 242 13.69 10.71 38.54
CA TYR A 242 14.27 11.95 39.03
C TYR A 242 13.19 12.99 39.33
N THR A 243 13.54 13.99 40.12
CA THR A 243 12.70 15.16 40.40
C THR A 243 13.48 16.43 40.07
N PHE A 244 12.78 17.47 39.59
CA PHE A 244 13.39 18.79 39.43
C PHE A 244 13.02 19.66 40.61
N GLU A 245 14.03 20.38 41.12
CA GLU A 245 13.85 21.41 42.11
C GLU A 245 14.30 22.76 41.53
N ARG A 246 13.50 23.79 41.77
CA ARG A 246 13.85 25.15 41.35
C ARG A 246 14.81 25.76 42.37
N GLN A 247 16.05 25.98 41.97
CA GLN A 247 17.00 26.78 42.75
C GLN A 247 17.06 28.21 42.22
N ASN A 248 16.76 29.18 43.08
CA ASN A 248 16.96 30.60 42.78
C ASN A 248 18.44 30.95 43.03
N VAL A 249 19.25 30.93 41.98
CA VAL A 249 20.67 31.28 42.08
C VAL A 249 20.84 32.79 42.02
N MET A 250 21.09 33.44 43.16
CA MET A 250 21.59 34.82 43.20
C MET A 250 23.03 34.85 42.70
N LYS A 251 23.27 35.45 41.52
CA LYS A 251 24.63 35.64 41.00
C LYS A 251 25.17 37.00 41.45
N PRO A 252 26.38 37.08 42.03
CA PRO A 252 26.95 38.34 42.48
C PRO A 252 27.29 39.25 41.29
N SER A 253 26.95 40.53 41.45
CA SER A 253 27.20 41.61 40.50
C SER A 253 28.67 42.03 40.52
N ARG A 254 29.35 41.96 39.37
CA ARG A 254 30.55 42.76 39.08
C ARG A 254 30.37 43.39 37.71
N THR A 255 30.29 44.71 37.68
CA THR A 255 30.15 45.52 36.46
C THR A 255 31.45 45.50 35.68
N ASN A 256 31.47 44.75 34.57
CA ASN A 256 32.57 44.77 33.61
C ASN A 256 32.00 44.53 32.21
N LEU A 257 32.75 44.85 31.14
CA LEU A 257 32.27 44.72 29.75
C LEU A 257 31.71 43.31 29.41
N LYS A 258 32.21 42.28 30.09
CA LYS A 258 31.73 40.89 30.01
C LYS A 258 30.31 40.71 30.58
N GLN A 259 29.98 41.43 31.64
CA GLN A 259 28.65 41.41 32.25
C GLN A 259 27.64 42.14 31.36
N LEU A 260 27.98 43.33 30.85
CA LEU A 260 27.13 44.07 29.90
C LEU A 260 26.77 43.23 28.66
N LYS A 261 27.72 42.45 28.12
CA LYS A 261 27.44 41.52 27.01
C LYS A 261 26.55 40.34 27.41
N LYS A 262 26.69 39.85 28.63
CA LYS A 262 25.87 38.75 29.18
C LYS A 262 24.44 39.22 29.46
N ASP A 263 24.29 40.42 30.00
CA ASP A 263 23.01 41.07 30.24
C ASP A 263 22.30 41.32 28.92
N LEU A 264 23.02 41.76 27.89
CA LEU A 264 22.46 41.90 26.56
C LEU A 264 21.99 40.57 25.96
N LYS A 265 22.77 39.48 26.12
CA LYS A 265 22.34 38.14 25.68
C LYS A 265 21.08 37.67 26.44
N LYS A 266 21.00 37.96 27.74
CA LYS A 266 19.82 37.66 28.55
C LYS A 266 18.61 38.45 28.05
N LEU A 267 18.77 39.75 27.83
CA LEU A 267 17.72 40.63 27.31
C LEU A 267 17.23 40.18 25.93
N VAL A 268 18.12 39.74 25.03
CA VAL A 268 17.72 39.17 23.72
C VAL A 268 16.84 37.94 23.90
N LEU A 269 17.24 36.99 24.75
CA LEU A 269 16.45 35.79 25.02
C LEU A 269 15.10 36.14 25.68
N GLU A 270 15.11 37.04 26.66
CA GLU A 270 13.92 37.50 27.37
C GLU A 270 12.95 38.24 26.43
N THR A 271 13.48 39.02 25.48
CA THR A 271 12.70 39.68 24.42
C THR A 271 12.07 38.63 23.49
N GLU A 272 12.83 37.63 23.05
CA GLU A 272 12.34 36.55 22.17
C GLU A 272 11.27 35.70 22.87
N GLU A 273 11.48 35.31 24.12
CA GLU A 273 10.51 34.55 24.93
C GLU A 273 9.22 35.36 25.16
N THR A 274 9.33 36.65 25.48
CA THR A 274 8.18 37.53 25.71
C THR A 274 7.44 37.82 24.41
N THR A 275 8.13 37.95 23.27
CA THR A 275 7.51 38.11 21.95
C THR A 275 6.63 36.89 21.61
N ASN A 276 7.17 35.69 21.78
CA ASN A 276 6.40 34.46 21.55
C ASN A 276 5.18 34.36 22.48
N LEU A 277 5.29 34.83 23.73
CA LEU A 277 4.16 34.90 24.66
C LEU A 277 3.09 35.89 24.18
N VAL A 278 3.48 37.07 23.70
CA VAL A 278 2.58 38.06 23.12
C VAL A 278 1.83 37.46 21.93
N ASP A 279 2.53 36.83 20.97
CA ASP A 279 1.91 36.19 19.80
C ASP A 279 0.88 35.11 20.18
N SER A 280 1.19 34.30 21.20
CA SER A 280 0.28 33.26 21.72
C SER A 280 -0.95 33.85 22.41
N LEU A 281 -0.78 34.94 23.17
CA LEU A 281 -1.88 35.66 23.82
C LEU A 281 -2.75 36.41 22.80
N GLU A 282 -2.18 37.00 21.75
CA GLU A 282 -2.94 37.61 20.64
C GLU A 282 -3.83 36.58 19.94
N SER A 283 -3.27 35.39 19.66
CA SER A 283 -4.02 34.27 19.08
C SER A 283 -5.15 33.80 20.02
N SER A 284 -4.87 33.74 21.32
CA SER A 284 -5.87 33.39 22.35
C SER A 284 -6.98 34.44 22.45
N LEU A 285 -6.62 35.72 22.34
CA LEU A 285 -7.56 36.85 22.37
C LEU A 285 -8.47 36.85 21.13
N GLU A 286 -7.92 36.60 19.94
CA GLU A 286 -8.72 36.42 18.71
C GLU A 286 -9.75 35.30 18.87
N ARG A 287 -9.31 34.15 19.40
CA ARG A 287 -10.17 32.97 19.61
C ARG A 287 -11.32 33.25 20.58
N ILE A 288 -11.07 33.91 21.72
CA ILE A 288 -12.13 34.25 22.68
C ILE A 288 -13.04 35.36 22.15
N ASN A 289 -12.52 36.33 21.40
CA ASN A 289 -13.33 37.35 20.72
C ASN A 289 -14.33 36.71 19.75
N ASP A 290 -13.88 35.75 18.94
CA ASP A 290 -14.76 35.01 18.05
C ASP A 290 -15.76 34.13 18.81
N ALA A 291 -15.39 33.58 19.97
CA ALA A 291 -16.30 32.81 20.81
C ALA A 291 -17.40 33.71 21.41
N VAL A 292 -17.01 34.86 22.00
CA VAL A 292 -17.91 35.88 22.52
C VAL A 292 -18.88 36.34 21.45
N THR A 293 -18.40 36.71 20.26
CA THR A 293 -19.28 37.16 19.16
C THR A 293 -20.26 36.07 18.70
N THR A 294 -19.83 34.81 18.71
CA THR A 294 -20.69 33.66 18.38
C THR A 294 -21.78 33.45 19.43
N ILE A 295 -21.44 33.53 20.71
CA ILE A 295 -22.40 33.39 21.82
C ILE A 295 -23.37 34.58 21.82
N GLN A 296 -22.89 35.81 21.68
CA GLN A 296 -23.71 37.04 21.62
C GLN A 296 -24.76 36.99 20.50
N LYS A 297 -24.40 36.50 19.32
CA LYS A 297 -25.35 36.32 18.21
C LYS A 297 -26.49 35.36 18.58
N ASN A 298 -26.17 34.30 19.32
CA ASN A 298 -27.16 33.31 19.75
C ASN A 298 -28.02 33.80 20.93
N CYS A 299 -27.52 34.71 21.78
CA CYS A 299 -28.34 35.37 22.80
C CYS A 299 -29.49 36.19 22.19
N LYS A 300 -29.31 36.74 20.98
CA LYS A 300 -30.29 37.62 20.31
C LYS A 300 -31.34 36.87 19.49
N THR A 301 -31.19 35.55 19.29
CA THR A 301 -32.10 34.75 18.48
C THR A 301 -33.20 34.09 19.31
N THR A 302 -34.47 34.38 18.99
CA THR A 302 -35.67 33.84 19.67
C THR A 302 -35.92 32.34 19.45
N LYS A 303 -35.18 31.69 18.54
CA LYS A 303 -35.14 30.22 18.35
C LYS A 303 -33.71 29.76 18.00
N PRO A 304 -32.83 29.51 18.98
CA PRO A 304 -31.49 29.00 18.70
C PRO A 304 -31.59 27.60 18.09
N LYS A 305 -31.23 27.45 16.81
CA LYS A 305 -31.02 26.11 16.23
C LYS A 305 -29.70 25.58 16.78
N GLN A 306 -29.75 24.62 17.70
CA GLN A 306 -28.58 23.83 18.09
C GLN A 306 -28.02 23.13 16.84
N LYS A 307 -27.01 23.73 16.22
CA LYS A 307 -26.21 23.08 15.18
C LYS A 307 -24.99 22.47 15.87
N ASN A 308 -25.18 21.30 16.44
CA ASN A 308 -24.04 20.50 16.86
C ASN A 308 -23.35 19.98 15.60
N SER A 309 -22.05 20.19 15.49
CA SER A 309 -21.22 19.42 14.58
C SER A 309 -21.38 17.93 14.89
N SER A 310 -21.27 17.04 13.90
CA SER A 310 -21.45 15.58 14.04
C SER A 310 -20.67 14.91 15.18
N HIS A 311 -19.64 15.56 15.71
CA HIS A 311 -18.73 14.99 16.70
C HIS A 311 -18.68 15.73 18.06
N CYS A 312 -19.46 16.81 18.25
CA CYS A 312 -19.47 17.57 19.52
C CYS A 312 -20.83 17.47 20.21
N THR A 313 -20.83 17.03 21.46
CA THR A 313 -22.02 16.84 22.30
C THR A 313 -22.14 17.92 23.38
N SER A 314 -21.44 19.04 23.24
CA SER A 314 -21.62 20.19 24.14
C SER A 314 -23.05 20.72 24.05
N SER A 315 -23.60 21.14 25.19
CA SER A 315 -24.92 21.79 25.25
C SER A 315 -24.96 23.10 24.44
N PHE A 316 -23.81 23.73 24.17
CA PHE A 316 -23.66 24.78 23.16
C PHE A 316 -22.35 24.63 22.38
N CYS A 317 -22.44 24.17 21.12
CA CYS A 317 -21.28 24.03 20.25
C CYS A 317 -20.91 25.35 19.56
N ILE A 318 -19.86 26.02 20.05
CA ILE A 318 -19.33 27.28 19.48
C ILE A 318 -18.84 27.05 18.04
N VAL A 319 -18.09 25.98 17.81
CA VAL A 319 -17.55 25.62 16.49
C VAL A 319 -18.67 25.31 15.49
N GLY A 320 -19.69 24.55 15.90
CA GLY A 320 -20.85 24.24 15.03
C GLY A 320 -21.75 25.45 14.75
N SER A 321 -21.74 26.43 15.66
CA SER A 321 -22.51 27.68 15.55
C SER A 321 -21.78 28.78 14.78
N SER A 322 -20.53 28.54 14.35
CA SER A 322 -19.67 29.53 13.70
C SER A 322 -18.90 28.94 12.52
N LYS A 323 -18.46 29.78 11.59
CA LYS A 323 -17.56 29.38 10.48
C LYS A 323 -16.25 30.17 10.51
N LYS A 324 -15.86 30.68 11.69
CA LYS A 324 -14.65 31.48 11.87
C LYS A 324 -13.37 30.65 11.72
N SER A 325 -12.34 31.26 11.14
CA SER A 325 -11.03 30.62 10.90
C SER A 325 -10.29 30.27 12.19
N SER A 326 -10.46 31.06 13.25
CA SER A 326 -9.87 30.89 14.58
C SER A 326 -10.25 29.59 15.29
N PHE A 327 -11.25 28.85 14.78
CA PHE A 327 -11.70 27.56 15.31
C PHE A 327 -11.29 26.36 14.44
N ARG A 328 -10.55 26.57 13.35
CA ARG A 328 -10.16 25.47 12.45
C ARG A 328 -9.28 24.43 13.13
N ASP A 329 -8.47 24.85 14.10
CA ASP A 329 -7.54 24.03 14.85
C ASP A 329 -8.15 23.49 16.17
N SER A 330 -9.44 23.72 16.45
CA SER A 330 -10.08 23.26 17.68
C SER A 330 -10.02 21.73 17.81
N SER A 331 -9.52 21.25 18.94
CA SER A 331 -9.46 19.82 19.26
C SER A 331 -10.74 19.38 19.99
N ILE A 332 -11.11 18.11 19.82
CA ILE A 332 -12.20 17.48 20.58
C ILE A 332 -11.55 16.60 21.63
N PHE A 333 -11.98 16.73 22.88
CA PHE A 333 -11.58 15.86 23.98
C PHE A 333 -12.79 15.15 24.58
N GLN A 334 -12.57 14.05 25.30
CA GLN A 334 -13.62 13.34 26.01
C GLN A 334 -13.63 13.77 27.48
N CYS A 335 -14.75 14.30 27.96
CA CYS A 335 -14.91 14.69 29.35
C CYS A 335 -14.77 13.47 30.28
N THR A 336 -13.92 13.56 31.29
CA THR A 336 -13.70 12.44 32.21
C THR A 336 -14.92 12.12 33.08
N SER A 337 -15.68 13.14 33.50
CA SER A 337 -16.88 13.00 34.33
C SER A 337 -18.09 12.45 33.58
N CYS A 338 -18.52 13.06 32.47
CA CYS A 338 -19.74 12.67 31.76
C CYS A 338 -19.53 11.93 30.43
N LYS A 339 -18.27 11.69 30.03
CA LYS A 339 -17.87 11.03 28.77
C LYS A 339 -18.30 11.74 27.48
N ALA A 340 -18.84 12.96 27.58
CA ALA A 340 -19.20 13.81 26.44
C ALA A 340 -17.98 14.18 25.59
N ALA A 341 -18.12 14.17 24.25
CA ALA A 341 -17.10 14.63 23.31
C ALA A 341 -17.28 16.13 23.07
N VAL A 342 -16.33 16.96 23.47
CA VAL A 342 -16.48 18.43 23.51
C VAL A 342 -15.26 19.10 22.86
N HIS A 343 -15.48 20.15 22.07
CA HIS A 343 -14.35 20.95 21.59
C HIS A 343 -13.69 21.72 22.74
N ASP A 344 -12.37 21.88 22.70
CA ASP A 344 -11.58 22.68 23.64
C ASP A 344 -12.20 24.06 23.92
N VAL A 345 -12.55 24.80 22.86
CA VAL A 345 -13.18 26.11 22.92
C VAL A 345 -14.59 26.07 23.51
N CYS A 346 -15.35 25.00 23.28
CA CYS A 346 -16.68 24.83 23.85
C CYS A 346 -16.65 24.56 25.36
N ALA A 347 -15.50 24.12 25.88
CA ALA A 347 -15.22 23.99 27.30
C ALA A 347 -14.41 25.16 27.88
N PHE A 348 -14.21 26.23 27.09
CA PHE A 348 -13.42 27.41 27.43
C PHE A 348 -11.95 27.10 27.81
N TYR A 349 -11.34 26.12 27.15
CA TYR A 349 -9.88 26.00 27.07
C TYR A 349 -9.40 26.88 25.90
N ILE A 350 -9.11 28.15 26.20
CA ILE A 350 -8.80 29.18 25.19
C ILE A 350 -7.29 29.32 25.01
N THR A 351 -6.54 29.43 26.11
CA THR A 351 -5.09 29.64 26.03
C THR A 351 -4.37 28.35 25.67
N GLU A 352 -3.18 28.46 25.07
CA GLU A 352 -2.37 27.27 24.75
C GLU A 352 -2.03 26.45 26.00
N GLU A 353 -1.71 27.11 27.12
CA GLU A 353 -1.47 26.45 28.41
C GLU A 353 -2.65 25.57 28.82
N GLN A 354 -3.87 26.11 28.74
CA GLN A 354 -5.10 25.38 29.05
C GLN A 354 -5.32 24.17 28.13
N ARG A 355 -5.01 24.30 26.84
CA ARG A 355 -5.11 23.22 25.85
C ARG A 355 -4.06 22.13 26.07
N LEU A 356 -2.84 22.49 26.49
CA LEU A 356 -1.79 21.53 26.84
C LEU A 356 -2.12 20.77 28.14
N LEU A 357 -2.65 21.45 29.16
CA LEU A 357 -3.10 20.82 30.40
C LEU A 357 -4.26 19.85 30.17
N MET A 358 -5.15 20.16 29.23
CA MET A 358 -6.23 19.27 28.81
C MET A 358 -5.70 17.94 28.25
N ASP A 359 -4.58 17.93 27.53
CA ASP A 359 -3.96 16.71 26.99
C ASP A 359 -3.23 15.87 28.06
N GLN A 360 -2.91 16.46 29.22
CA GLN A 360 -2.16 15.79 30.31
C GLN A 360 -3.03 15.37 31.51
N SER A 361 -4.28 15.85 31.62
CA SER A 361 -5.09 15.72 32.84
C SER A 361 -6.53 15.21 32.58
N ASN A 362 -7.29 14.98 33.67
CA ASN A 362 -8.71 14.63 33.66
C ASN A 362 -9.57 15.78 33.13
N ALA A 363 -9.46 16.14 31.85
CA ALA A 363 -10.21 17.23 31.24
C ALA A 363 -11.72 17.09 31.46
N VAL A 364 -12.37 18.20 31.81
CA VAL A 364 -13.79 18.25 32.16
C VAL A 364 -14.49 19.27 31.27
N CYS A 365 -15.68 18.94 30.75
CA CYS A 365 -16.48 19.88 29.98
C CYS A 365 -16.97 21.05 30.85
N LEU A 366 -17.42 22.13 30.21
CA LEU A 366 -17.90 23.32 30.93
C LEU A 366 -19.00 22.97 31.94
N ASP A 367 -19.94 22.12 31.54
CA ASP A 367 -21.13 21.75 32.31
C ASP A 367 -20.71 20.99 33.59
N CYS A 368 -19.80 20.02 33.47
CA CYS A 368 -19.29 19.28 34.61
C CYS A 368 -18.37 20.13 35.50
N ARG A 369 -17.65 21.13 34.95
CA ARG A 369 -16.84 22.06 35.75
C ARG A 369 -17.70 22.94 36.67
N HIS A 370 -18.90 23.30 36.21
CA HIS A 370 -19.83 24.14 36.97
C HIS A 370 -20.90 23.34 37.72
N GLY A 371 -20.96 22.02 37.53
CA GLY A 371 -21.95 21.14 38.16
C GLY A 371 -23.38 21.28 37.60
N MET A 372 -23.59 22.12 36.59
CA MET A 372 -24.88 22.39 35.95
C MET A 372 -24.66 22.87 34.51
N ILE A 373 -25.69 22.78 33.66
CA ILE A 373 -25.63 23.26 32.28
C ILE A 373 -25.78 24.79 32.29
N PRO A 374 -24.72 25.58 31.98
CA PRO A 374 -24.81 27.04 32.02
C PRO A 374 -25.69 27.54 30.88
N SER A 375 -26.54 28.53 31.16
CA SER A 375 -27.39 29.17 30.15
C SER A 375 -26.53 29.92 29.12
N ILE A 376 -27.09 30.27 27.94
CA ILE A 376 -26.35 31.04 26.93
C ILE A 376 -25.87 32.40 27.50
N PRO A 377 -26.68 33.15 28.27
CA PRO A 377 -26.21 34.32 29.02
C PRO A 377 -25.06 34.04 29.99
N ASP A 378 -25.11 32.96 30.77
CA ASP A 378 -24.02 32.62 31.71
C ASP A 378 -22.73 32.29 30.99
N ARG A 379 -22.83 31.55 29.86
CA ARG A 379 -21.69 31.27 28.97
C ARG A 379 -21.09 32.56 28.42
N LEU A 380 -21.92 33.54 28.10
CA LEU A 380 -21.46 34.84 27.62
C LEU A 380 -20.69 35.57 28.73
N SER A 381 -21.23 35.61 29.96
CA SER A 381 -20.55 36.24 31.10
C SER A 381 -19.19 35.61 31.36
N LEU A 382 -19.12 34.27 31.41
CA LEU A 382 -17.86 33.53 31.56
C LEU A 382 -16.86 33.81 30.42
N ALA A 383 -17.34 33.85 29.17
CA ALA A 383 -16.48 34.17 28.03
C ALA A 383 -15.94 35.60 28.08
N LEU A 384 -16.74 36.57 28.56
CA LEU A 384 -16.32 37.96 28.76
C LEU A 384 -15.29 38.09 29.90
N GLU A 385 -15.43 37.33 30.98
CA GLU A 385 -14.43 37.28 32.06
C GLU A 385 -13.09 36.73 31.56
N ILE A 386 -13.13 35.66 30.77
CA ILE A 386 -11.92 35.08 30.16
C ILE A 386 -11.31 36.07 29.16
N GLN A 387 -12.13 36.72 28.32
CA GLN A 387 -11.68 37.76 27.40
C GLN A 387 -10.94 38.88 28.13
N LYS A 388 -11.53 39.37 29.24
CA LYS A 388 -10.91 40.41 30.06
C LYS A 388 -9.58 39.96 30.64
N SER A 389 -9.52 38.77 31.23
CA SER A 389 -8.29 38.21 31.80
C SER A 389 -7.18 38.00 30.77
N VAL A 390 -7.52 37.49 29.58
CA VAL A 390 -6.54 37.30 28.48
C VAL A 390 -6.04 38.65 27.97
N ASN A 391 -6.93 39.65 27.85
CA ASN A 391 -6.55 41.00 27.42
C ASN A 391 -5.64 41.70 28.45
N GLU A 392 -5.93 41.57 29.74
CA GLU A 392 -5.05 42.07 30.82
C GLU A 392 -3.67 41.41 30.79
N GLN A 393 -3.60 40.09 30.57
CA GLN A 393 -2.34 39.37 30.41
C GLN A 393 -1.56 39.82 29.16
N LEU A 394 -2.26 40.07 28.04
CA LEU A 394 -1.63 40.55 26.81
C LEU A 394 -1.02 41.94 27.01
N LEU A 395 -1.76 42.88 27.60
CA LEU A 395 -1.26 44.22 27.90
C LEU A 395 -0.02 44.16 28.81
N GLN A 396 -0.07 43.34 29.87
CA GLN A 396 1.07 43.17 30.76
C GLN A 396 2.30 42.59 30.03
N ALA A 397 2.11 41.62 29.14
CA ALA A 397 3.20 41.04 28.36
C ALA A 397 3.78 42.04 27.35
N GLN A 398 2.94 42.86 26.71
CA GLN A 398 3.36 43.94 25.81
C GLN A 398 4.18 45.02 26.56
N ASP A 399 3.75 45.41 27.76
CA ASP A 399 4.49 46.37 28.60
C ASP A 399 5.88 45.80 28.98
N ILE A 400 5.96 44.53 29.38
CA ILE A 400 7.23 43.86 29.70
C ILE A 400 8.14 43.81 28.47
N LEU A 401 7.57 43.49 27.30
CA LEU A 401 8.32 43.43 26.05
C LEU A 401 8.91 44.80 25.69
N GLU A 402 8.11 45.87 25.78
CA GLU A 402 8.57 47.23 25.47
C GLU A 402 9.73 47.66 26.38
N VAL A 403 9.64 47.37 27.68
CA VAL A 403 10.72 47.65 28.65
C VAL A 403 11.98 46.86 28.30
N ALA A 404 11.85 45.55 28.07
CA ALA A 404 12.98 44.67 27.74
C ALA A 404 13.66 45.09 26.43
N ASP A 405 12.88 45.45 25.40
CA ASP A 405 13.41 45.90 24.11
C ASP A 405 14.11 47.27 24.21
N SER A 406 13.57 48.19 25.01
CA SER A 406 14.20 49.49 25.26
C SER A 406 15.56 49.32 25.96
N GLU A 407 15.64 48.45 26.97
CA GLU A 407 16.90 48.13 27.65
C GLU A 407 17.91 47.46 26.72
N ARG A 408 17.44 46.49 25.90
CA ARG A 408 18.25 45.83 24.88
C ARG A 408 18.84 46.84 23.91
N LEU A 409 18.03 47.73 23.35
CA LEU A 409 18.45 48.76 22.39
C LEU A 409 19.48 49.74 22.99
N LYS A 410 19.25 50.21 24.21
CA LYS A 410 20.21 51.10 24.91
C LYS A 410 21.56 50.42 25.11
N LEU A 411 21.54 49.16 25.54
CA LEU A 411 22.74 48.38 25.80
C LEU A 411 23.48 48.01 24.51
N GLU A 412 22.75 47.73 23.42
CA GLU A 412 23.31 47.57 22.08
C GLU A 412 24.02 48.84 21.59
N GLN A 413 23.41 50.02 21.76
CA GLN A 413 23.99 51.30 21.37
C GLN A 413 25.26 51.60 22.18
N HIS A 414 25.21 51.38 23.50
CA HIS A 414 26.35 51.56 24.39
C HIS A 414 27.54 50.65 24.02
N LEU A 415 27.26 49.41 23.60
CA LEU A 415 28.29 48.46 23.16
C LEU A 415 28.79 48.70 21.72
N LYS A 416 27.97 49.30 20.84
CA LYS A 416 28.35 49.66 19.46
C LYS A 416 29.36 50.81 19.41
N GLY A 417 29.42 51.63 20.46
CA GLY A 417 30.41 52.71 20.61
C GLY A 417 30.23 53.81 19.57
N SER A 418 29.79 54.98 20.00
CA SER A 418 29.75 56.20 19.18
C SER A 418 31.17 56.62 18.77
N ARG A 419 31.70 56.10 17.65
CA ARG A 419 32.87 56.67 16.96
C ARG A 419 32.72 56.51 15.45
N ILE A 420 32.08 57.50 14.83
CA ILE A 420 32.32 57.82 13.43
C ILE A 420 33.71 58.48 13.39
N GLN A 421 34.74 57.70 13.07
CA GLN A 421 36.05 58.23 12.67
C GLN A 421 36.15 58.16 11.15
N THR A 422 36.60 59.27 10.55
CA THR A 422 36.69 59.54 9.12
C THR A 422 37.86 58.84 8.41
N GLU A 423 38.64 57.99 9.09
CA GLU A 423 39.74 57.22 8.51
C GLU A 423 39.58 55.72 8.80
N VAL A 424 39.82 54.87 7.79
CA VAL A 424 39.76 53.40 7.93
C VAL A 424 41.02 52.89 8.65
N SER A 425 40.92 52.72 9.96
CA SER A 425 41.96 52.13 10.80
C SER A 425 42.29 50.67 10.42
N THR A 426 43.50 50.20 10.71
CA THR A 426 43.89 48.77 10.58
C THR A 426 42.93 47.84 11.29
N ARG A 427 42.32 48.29 12.38
CA ARG A 427 41.25 47.58 13.07
C ARG A 427 40.02 47.38 12.19
N GLN A 428 39.54 48.42 11.50
CA GLN A 428 38.38 48.30 10.60
C GLN A 428 38.66 47.38 9.42
N LEU A 429 39.89 47.38 8.87
CA LEU A 429 40.28 46.43 7.83
C LEU A 429 40.40 45.00 8.33
N LEU A 430 40.94 44.80 9.54
CA LEU A 430 40.98 43.50 10.17
C LEU A 430 39.56 42.96 10.41
N GLU A 431 38.65 43.80 10.90
CA GLU A 431 37.24 43.45 11.05
C GLU A 431 36.57 43.15 9.70
N ALA A 432 36.90 43.89 8.64
CA ALA A 432 36.39 43.62 7.28
C ALA A 432 36.92 42.30 6.71
N ALA A 433 38.21 42.00 6.91
CA ALA A 433 38.81 40.74 6.51
C ALA A 433 38.16 39.56 7.24
N LEU A 434 38.01 39.66 8.56
CA LEU A 434 37.31 38.69 9.41
C LEU A 434 35.84 38.50 9.01
N ARG A 435 35.12 39.60 8.72
CA ARG A 435 33.76 39.57 8.16
C ARG A 435 33.68 38.78 6.87
N SER A 436 34.60 39.05 5.94
CA SER A 436 34.59 38.44 4.61
C SER A 436 34.83 36.92 4.63
N ILE A 437 35.41 36.37 5.70
CA ILE A 437 35.63 34.93 5.88
C ILE A 437 34.56 34.28 6.78
N GLY A 438 33.55 35.04 7.20
CA GLY A 438 32.49 34.57 8.08
C GLY A 438 32.90 34.44 9.56
N CYS A 439 33.96 35.14 9.96
CA CYS A 439 34.45 35.25 11.33
C CYS A 439 34.17 36.65 11.91
N ASP A 440 33.01 37.21 11.60
CA ASP A 440 32.61 38.55 12.05
C ASP A 440 32.58 38.62 13.58
N SER A 441 33.52 39.37 14.15
CA SER A 441 33.55 39.72 15.58
C SER A 441 32.52 40.82 15.87
N ARG A 442 31.26 40.63 15.46
CA ARG A 442 30.20 41.47 16.02
C ARG A 442 30.24 41.25 17.52
N ILE A 443 30.24 42.38 18.25
CA ILE A 443 30.11 42.69 19.68
C ILE A 443 29.63 41.53 20.61
N TRP A 444 28.83 40.61 20.10
CA TRP A 444 28.14 39.46 20.68
C TRP A 444 28.98 38.21 20.97
N TYR A 445 30.09 37.99 20.27
CA TYR A 445 30.99 36.87 20.54
C TYR A 445 32.31 37.42 21.09
N GLN A 446 32.58 37.18 22.39
CA GLN A 446 33.89 37.51 22.97
C GLN A 446 35.00 36.62 22.40
N ASP A 447 34.66 35.44 21.89
CA ASP A 447 35.60 34.43 21.38
C ASP A 447 35.06 33.81 20.07
N LEU A 448 35.96 33.37 19.18
CA LEU A 448 35.60 32.61 17.99
C LEU A 448 34.94 31.28 18.39
N THR A 449 33.79 30.95 17.79
CA THR A 449 33.21 29.60 17.90
C THR A 449 34.11 28.56 17.22
N GLY A 450 33.96 27.27 17.55
CA GLY A 450 34.76 26.20 16.91
C GLY A 450 34.69 26.20 15.38
N ASN A 451 33.52 26.50 14.81
CA ASN A 451 33.34 26.64 13.36
C ASN A 451 34.07 27.86 12.79
N GLN A 452 34.04 29.00 13.49
CA GLN A 452 34.75 30.20 13.10
C GLN A 452 36.27 30.01 13.22
N ALA A 453 36.76 29.37 14.28
CA ALA A 453 38.16 29.00 14.42
C ALA A 453 38.63 28.12 13.25
N ARG A 454 37.83 27.11 12.87
CA ARG A 454 38.13 26.25 11.71
C ARG A 454 38.14 27.01 10.39
N LYS A 455 37.24 27.97 10.19
CA LYS A 455 37.20 28.84 8.99
C LYS A 455 38.39 29.80 8.96
N PHE A 456 38.76 30.35 10.12
CA PHE A 456 39.87 31.28 10.28
C PHE A 456 41.21 30.61 9.99
N LEU A 457 41.42 29.38 10.48
CA LEU A 457 42.65 28.63 10.30
C LEU A 457 42.80 27.97 8.91
N ARG A 458 41.94 28.30 7.93
CA ARG A 458 42.18 27.89 6.54
C ARG A 458 43.29 28.72 5.94
N ARG A 459 44.14 28.12 5.11
CA ARG A 459 45.27 28.80 4.46
C ARG A 459 44.87 30.13 3.78
N SER A 460 43.81 30.10 2.97
CA SER A 460 43.30 31.30 2.29
C SER A 460 42.79 32.38 3.26
N SER A 461 42.19 31.98 4.39
CA SER A 461 41.74 32.90 5.44
C SER A 461 42.92 33.53 6.20
N ILE A 462 43.93 32.73 6.54
CA ILE A 462 45.18 33.18 7.18
C ILE A 462 45.86 34.22 6.29
N ASP A 463 46.04 33.91 5.01
CA ASP A 463 46.69 34.83 4.06
C ASP A 463 45.90 36.14 3.93
N LYS A 464 44.58 36.07 3.90
CA LYS A 464 43.71 37.26 3.82
C LYS A 464 43.79 38.14 5.07
N VAL A 465 43.87 37.53 6.25
CA VAL A 465 44.00 38.26 7.53
C VAL A 465 45.38 38.89 7.65
N LEU A 466 46.45 38.16 7.33
CA LEU A 466 47.81 38.68 7.40
C LEU A 466 48.08 39.75 6.35
N ALA A 467 47.40 39.71 5.19
CA ALA A 467 47.49 40.74 4.17
C ALA A 467 47.09 42.13 4.68
N VAL A 468 46.24 42.24 5.72
CA VAL A 468 45.87 43.53 6.32
C VAL A 468 47.09 44.29 6.84
N PHE A 469 48.08 43.56 7.37
CA PHE A 469 49.32 44.15 7.92
C PHE A 469 50.35 44.51 6.85
N THR A 470 50.19 44.00 5.62
CA THR A 470 51.06 44.34 4.48
C THR A 470 50.45 45.41 3.59
N SER A 471 49.11 45.49 3.50
CA SER A 471 48.39 46.36 2.55
C SER A 471 47.88 47.68 3.13
N ASN A 472 47.76 47.81 4.46
CA ASN A 472 47.26 49.04 5.10
C ASN A 472 48.34 49.95 5.69
N SER A 473 49.60 49.63 5.42
CA SER A 473 50.74 50.33 6.03
C SER A 473 51.10 51.53 5.16
N ARG A 474 51.14 52.74 5.74
CA ARG A 474 51.62 53.98 5.04
C ARG A 474 53.03 53.83 4.44
N ARG A 475 53.77 52.81 4.88
CA ARG A 475 55.06 52.35 4.34
C ARG A 475 55.05 50.83 4.20
N ALA A 476 55.85 50.31 3.27
CA ALA A 476 56.08 48.86 3.20
C ALA A 476 56.62 48.33 4.54
N PRO A 477 56.23 47.11 4.95
CA PRO A 477 56.79 46.47 6.13
C PRO A 477 58.30 46.29 5.94
N ASN A 478 59.07 46.59 6.99
CA ASN A 478 60.51 46.38 6.99
C ASN A 478 60.85 44.88 7.10
N ALA A 479 62.13 44.52 6.92
CA ALA A 479 62.57 43.13 6.92
C ALA A 479 62.19 42.39 8.23
N SER A 480 62.31 43.05 9.38
CA SER A 480 61.95 42.47 10.69
C SER A 480 60.43 42.25 10.82
N GLU A 481 59.62 43.20 10.37
CA GLU A 481 58.16 43.09 10.34
C GLU A 481 57.69 41.95 9.44
N LYS A 482 58.34 41.79 8.27
CA LYS A 482 58.03 40.70 7.33
C LYS A 482 58.34 39.34 7.94
N VAL A 483 59.49 39.18 8.59
CA VAL A 483 59.86 37.94 9.30
C VAL A 483 58.81 37.59 10.37
N LYS A 484 58.35 38.57 11.16
CA LYS A 484 57.30 38.34 12.17
C LYS A 484 55.97 37.92 11.56
N ILE A 485 55.57 38.51 10.44
CA ILE A 485 54.35 38.13 9.71
C ILE A 485 54.47 36.70 9.17
N ASP A 486 55.63 36.34 8.62
CA ASP A 486 55.89 35.00 8.09
C ASP A 486 55.94 33.95 9.20
N LEU A 487 56.55 34.26 10.35
CA LEU A 487 56.51 33.42 11.55
C LEU A 487 55.07 33.22 12.04
N MET A 488 54.28 34.29 12.12
CA MET A 488 52.87 34.19 12.53
C MET A 488 52.06 33.36 11.53
N ARG A 489 52.36 33.45 10.22
CA ARG A 489 51.75 32.56 9.21
C ARG A 489 52.05 31.10 9.53
N SER A 490 53.30 30.77 9.84
CA SER A 490 53.71 29.40 10.22
C SER A 490 53.00 28.93 11.49
N VAL A 491 52.95 29.77 12.54
CA VAL A 491 52.21 29.48 13.78
C VAL A 491 50.74 29.14 13.48
N MET A 492 50.06 29.94 12.65
CA MET A 492 48.65 29.71 12.32
C MET A 492 48.44 28.44 11.49
N LEU A 493 49.35 28.10 10.58
CA LEU A 493 49.29 26.88 9.78
C LEU A 493 49.58 25.62 10.60
N ASP A 494 50.53 25.69 11.54
CA ASP A 494 50.79 24.59 12.47
C ASP A 494 49.58 24.38 13.39
N LEU A 495 48.99 25.46 13.91
CA LEU A 495 47.76 25.38 14.70
C LEU A 495 46.58 24.80 13.90
N ALA A 496 46.46 25.13 12.61
CA ALA A 496 45.46 24.55 11.72
C ALA A 496 45.65 23.02 11.57
N THR A 497 46.90 22.57 11.49
CA THR A 497 47.26 21.16 11.38
C THR A 497 46.94 20.42 12.69
N LEU A 498 47.34 20.98 13.83
CA LEU A 498 47.00 20.46 15.16
C LEU A 498 45.47 20.38 15.36
N MET A 499 44.73 21.43 15.00
CA MET A 499 43.26 21.44 15.08
C MET A 499 42.63 20.35 14.19
N SER A 500 43.21 20.08 13.03
CA SER A 500 42.73 19.01 12.13
C SER A 500 43.00 17.62 12.70
N ALA A 501 44.10 17.47 13.44
CA ALA A 501 44.44 16.25 14.17
C ALA A 501 43.58 16.03 15.43
N ALA A 502 42.87 17.06 15.92
CA ALA A 502 42.01 16.98 17.11
C ALA A 502 40.64 16.30 16.82
N SER A 503 40.68 15.11 16.24
CA SER A 503 39.50 14.29 15.92
C SER A 503 39.29 13.16 16.94
N ASN A 504 38.16 12.46 16.81
CA ASN A 504 37.78 11.29 17.60
C ASN A 504 38.40 9.96 17.12
N SER A 505 39.24 10.00 16.08
CA SER A 505 39.94 8.80 15.59
C SER A 505 40.99 8.32 16.60
N VAL A 506 41.22 7.01 16.63
CA VAL A 506 42.36 6.44 17.33
C VAL A 506 43.61 6.77 16.53
N LYS A 507 44.66 7.23 17.20
CA LYS A 507 45.96 7.58 16.62
C LYS A 507 46.97 6.49 16.87
N ASN A 508 47.67 6.08 15.81
CA ASN A 508 48.82 5.19 15.91
C ASN A 508 50.08 5.97 16.37
N ASP A 509 51.18 5.26 16.61
CA ASP A 509 52.44 5.89 17.07
C ASP A 509 52.99 6.89 16.05
N ASP A 510 53.00 6.56 14.75
CA ASP A 510 53.49 7.44 13.69
C ASP A 510 52.72 8.77 13.61
N GLU A 511 51.39 8.71 13.76
CA GLU A 511 50.53 9.88 13.81
C GLU A 511 50.79 10.72 15.06
N ILE A 512 51.07 10.10 16.19
CA ILE A 512 51.41 10.81 17.44
C ILE A 512 52.77 11.51 17.29
N ASP A 513 53.76 10.84 16.71
CA ASP A 513 55.08 11.42 16.44
C ASP A 513 55.00 12.60 15.47
N GLU A 514 54.14 12.51 14.44
CA GLU A 514 53.89 13.65 13.55
C GLU A 514 53.22 14.82 14.28
N ILE A 515 52.25 14.56 15.16
CA ILE A 515 51.63 15.59 15.99
C ILE A 515 52.67 16.23 16.93
N GLU A 516 53.57 15.44 17.50
CA GLU A 516 54.69 15.90 18.35
C GLU A 516 55.60 16.85 17.57
N ARG A 517 56.04 16.47 16.37
CA ARG A 517 56.85 17.33 15.49
C ARG A 517 56.16 18.65 15.15
N VAL A 518 54.87 18.61 14.82
CA VAL A 518 54.10 19.83 14.51
C VAL A 518 53.94 20.71 15.75
N LEU A 519 53.72 20.11 16.92
CA LEU A 519 53.57 20.83 18.19
C LEU A 519 54.88 21.54 18.59
N GLU A 520 56.02 20.87 18.46
CA GLU A 520 57.33 21.46 18.74
C GLU A 520 57.62 22.66 17.83
N ARG A 521 57.34 22.50 16.52
CA ARG A 521 57.47 23.59 15.54
C ARG A 521 56.54 24.76 15.86
N PHE A 522 55.29 24.48 16.21
CA PHE A 522 54.32 25.49 16.64
C PHE A 522 54.83 26.28 17.86
N VAL A 523 55.31 25.59 18.90
CA VAL A 523 55.82 26.23 20.13
C VAL A 523 57.07 27.05 19.85
N GLY A 524 58.01 26.53 19.05
CA GLY A 524 59.22 27.24 18.65
C GLY A 524 58.89 28.54 17.93
N ASN A 525 58.07 28.44 16.87
CA ASN A 525 57.66 29.60 16.07
C ASN A 525 56.88 30.63 16.91
N LEU A 526 56.01 30.19 17.83
CA LEU A 526 55.23 31.09 18.68
C LEU A 526 56.11 31.85 19.67
N ARG A 527 57.10 31.19 20.28
CA ARG A 527 58.06 31.84 21.18
C ARG A 527 58.88 32.92 20.47
N GLU A 528 59.29 32.67 19.23
CA GLU A 528 60.03 33.65 18.44
C GLU A 528 59.12 34.81 17.99
N ALA A 529 57.90 34.49 17.55
CA ALA A 529 56.94 35.50 17.08
C ALA A 529 56.42 36.41 18.21
N GLN A 530 56.26 35.88 19.43
CA GLN A 530 55.66 36.54 20.59
C GLN A 530 56.39 36.18 21.90
N PRO A 531 57.65 36.63 22.09
CA PRO A 531 58.48 36.23 23.22
C PRO A 531 57.95 36.71 24.59
N ASP A 532 57.25 37.85 24.61
CA ASP A 532 56.76 38.48 25.84
C ASP A 532 55.30 38.11 26.15
N ALA A 533 54.67 37.23 25.35
CA ALA A 533 53.27 36.88 25.54
C ALA A 533 53.07 35.92 26.72
N SER A 534 52.05 36.21 27.55
CA SER A 534 51.64 35.31 28.62
C SER A 534 51.03 34.02 28.08
N VAL A 535 51.37 32.88 28.69
CA VAL A 535 50.81 31.57 28.32
C VAL A 535 49.43 31.38 28.94
N THR A 536 48.40 31.18 28.11
CA THR A 536 47.06 30.84 28.60
C THR A 536 47.00 29.38 29.07
N PRO A 537 46.09 29.01 30.00
CA PRO A 537 45.92 27.61 30.41
C PRO A 537 45.68 26.64 29.23
N LYS A 538 44.92 27.06 28.21
CA LYS A 538 44.68 26.24 27.00
C LYS A 538 45.96 26.02 26.20
N LEU A 539 46.79 27.05 26.06
CA LEU A 539 48.08 26.95 25.38
C LEU A 539 49.05 26.04 26.15
N HIS A 540 49.07 26.13 27.48
CA HIS A 540 49.88 25.25 28.34
C HIS A 540 49.44 23.77 28.22
N LEU A 541 48.13 23.50 28.28
CA LEU A 541 47.58 22.16 28.07
C LEU A 541 47.99 21.59 26.71
N LEU A 542 47.88 22.40 25.66
CA LEU A 542 48.30 22.01 24.31
C LEU A 542 49.81 21.71 24.23
N SER A 543 50.66 22.59 24.76
CA SER A 543 52.12 22.48 24.61
C SER A 543 52.75 21.41 25.49
N SER A 544 52.20 21.14 26.68
CA SER A 544 52.87 20.34 27.70
C SER A 544 52.18 19.00 27.99
N HIS A 545 50.89 18.90 27.72
CA HIS A 545 50.09 17.73 28.13
C HIS A 545 49.51 16.94 26.97
N LEU A 546 49.49 17.50 25.75
CA LEU A 546 48.91 16.83 24.59
C LEU A 546 49.57 15.49 24.28
N ILE A 547 50.90 15.45 24.16
CA ILE A 547 51.60 14.22 23.75
C ILE A 547 51.50 13.13 24.81
N PRO A 548 51.76 13.39 26.11
CA PRO A 548 51.50 12.40 27.16
C PRO A 548 50.06 11.88 27.15
N TYR A 549 49.09 12.78 26.93
CA TYR A 549 47.68 12.42 26.82
C TYR A 549 47.41 11.50 25.62
N LEU A 550 47.93 11.82 24.43
CA LEU A 550 47.78 11.00 23.24
C LEU A 550 48.44 9.63 23.37
N LYS A 551 49.65 9.55 23.96
CA LYS A 551 50.35 8.28 24.20
C LYS A 551 49.53 7.37 25.13
N ARG A 552 48.84 7.95 26.13
CA ARG A 552 47.99 7.21 27.07
C ARG A 552 46.63 6.80 26.51
N TYR A 553 45.91 7.73 25.88
CA TYR A 553 44.49 7.54 25.51
C TYR A 553 44.26 7.32 24.03
N ARG A 554 45.29 7.50 23.20
CA ARG A 554 45.29 7.26 21.75
C ARG A 554 44.24 8.06 20.96
N SER A 555 43.57 9.05 21.54
CA SER A 555 42.59 9.88 20.85
C SER A 555 42.56 11.27 21.48
N TRP A 556 42.44 12.31 20.65
CA TRP A 556 42.31 13.69 21.14
C TRP A 556 40.85 14.10 21.40
N GLY A 557 39.93 13.72 20.51
CA GLY A 557 38.58 14.28 20.45
C GLY A 557 37.49 13.55 21.25
N ARG A 558 37.74 12.31 21.71
CA ARG A 558 36.70 11.45 22.31
C ARG A 558 36.14 11.95 23.66
N VAL A 559 36.92 12.68 24.44
CA VAL A 559 36.49 13.22 25.76
C VAL A 559 36.15 14.71 25.71
N THR A 560 35.84 15.24 24.53
CA THR A 560 35.54 16.66 24.37
C THR A 560 34.07 16.96 24.66
N GLU A 561 33.80 18.21 25.07
CA GLU A 561 32.43 18.72 25.30
C GLU A 561 31.61 18.84 24.00
N GLN A 562 32.17 18.54 22.82
CA GLN A 562 31.48 18.65 21.53
C GLN A 562 30.21 17.79 21.47
N GLY A 563 30.23 16.60 22.10
CA GLY A 563 29.06 15.75 22.20
C GLY A 563 27.92 16.44 22.97
N ILE A 564 28.23 17.04 24.11
CA ILE A 564 27.26 17.79 24.93
C ILE A 564 26.79 19.07 24.23
N GLU A 565 27.68 19.77 23.53
CA GLU A 565 27.30 20.97 22.76
C GLU A 565 26.32 20.64 21.63
N SER A 566 26.42 19.44 21.03
CA SER A 566 25.41 18.98 20.06
C SER A 566 24.04 18.74 20.71
N LEU A 567 24.01 18.32 21.98
CA LEU A 567 22.77 18.20 22.76
C LEU A 567 22.17 19.56 23.06
N HIS A 568 22.96 20.62 23.26
CA HIS A 568 22.43 21.98 23.46
C HIS A 568 21.51 22.44 22.32
N ALA A 569 21.85 22.12 21.06
CA ALA A 569 20.99 22.45 19.92
C ALA A 569 19.65 21.68 19.94
N ILE A 570 19.65 20.44 20.42
CA ILE A 570 18.42 19.66 20.62
C ILE A 570 17.60 20.25 21.77
N PHE A 571 18.26 20.58 22.88
CA PHE A 571 17.65 21.21 24.05
C PHE A 571 16.97 22.54 23.69
N ASN A 572 17.64 23.41 22.92
CA ASN A 572 17.07 24.68 22.47
C ASN A 572 15.83 24.49 21.60
N ARG A 573 15.82 23.51 20.69
CA ARG A 573 14.61 23.18 19.91
C ARG A 573 13.46 22.69 20.78
N LEU A 574 13.75 21.89 21.80
CA LEU A 574 12.74 21.43 22.76
C LEU A 574 12.22 22.58 23.63
N ASN A 575 13.08 23.52 24.02
CA ASN A 575 12.69 24.73 24.76
C ASN A 575 11.67 25.57 24.00
N VAL A 576 11.87 25.74 22.68
CA VAL A 576 10.93 26.44 21.80
C VAL A 576 9.64 25.63 21.64
N ARG A 577 9.75 24.31 21.42
CA ARG A 577 8.59 23.41 21.30
C ARG A 577 7.69 23.44 22.54
N PHE A 578 8.28 23.61 23.72
CA PHE A 578 7.58 23.69 25.00
C PHE A 578 7.54 25.12 25.55
N ALA A 579 7.63 26.16 24.69
CA ALA A 579 7.62 27.55 25.13
C ALA A 579 6.31 27.95 25.84
N ALA A 580 5.18 27.39 25.41
CA ALA A 580 3.87 27.61 26.02
C ALA A 580 3.70 26.99 27.42
N VAL A 581 4.64 26.15 27.89
CA VAL A 581 4.60 25.53 29.22
C VAL A 581 5.17 26.51 30.25
N ARG A 582 4.30 27.11 31.07
CA ARG A 582 4.68 28.14 32.05
C ARG A 582 5.41 27.59 33.27
N ASP A 583 5.06 26.39 33.74
CA ASP A 583 5.74 25.76 34.86
C ASP A 583 7.15 25.30 34.44
N PRO A 584 8.23 25.88 35.02
CA PRO A 584 9.59 25.51 34.67
C PRO A 584 9.92 24.05 34.99
N ILE A 585 9.32 23.49 36.05
CA ILE A 585 9.53 22.10 36.45
C ILE A 585 8.93 21.17 35.40
N GLN A 586 7.66 21.37 35.04
CA GLN A 586 7.00 20.62 33.98
C GLN A 586 7.72 20.78 32.62
N LYS A 587 8.16 21.99 32.26
CA LYS A 587 8.93 22.21 31.04
C LYS A 587 10.22 21.40 31.03
N ALA A 588 10.97 21.40 32.14
CA ALA A 588 12.18 20.60 32.29
C ALA A 588 11.88 19.09 32.18
N THR A 589 10.81 18.61 32.82
CA THR A 589 10.34 17.21 32.74
C THR A 589 10.05 16.78 31.31
N LEU A 590 9.29 17.59 30.56
CA LEU A 590 8.97 17.30 29.16
C LEU A 590 10.22 17.26 28.28
N ILE A 591 11.19 18.13 28.54
CA ILE A 591 12.46 18.14 27.79
C ILE A 591 13.26 16.86 28.06
N VAL A 592 13.45 16.47 29.32
CA VAL A 592 14.26 15.29 29.66
C VAL A 592 13.58 13.99 29.26
N ASP A 593 12.26 13.87 29.42
CA ASP A 593 11.51 12.73 28.89
C ASP A 593 11.68 12.62 27.38
N ARG A 594 11.66 13.75 26.66
CA ARG A 594 11.87 13.74 25.21
C ARG A 594 13.29 13.34 24.82
N LEU A 595 14.31 13.76 25.56
CA LEU A 595 15.70 13.32 25.37
C LEU A 595 15.87 11.82 25.64
N SER A 596 15.09 11.29 26.59
CA SER A 596 15.03 9.86 26.90
C SER A 596 14.43 9.06 25.75
N HIS A 597 13.32 9.54 25.18
CA HIS A 597 12.71 8.92 24.00
C HIS A 597 13.67 8.90 22.80
N PHE A 598 14.57 9.87 22.67
CA PHE A 598 15.62 9.88 21.65
C PHE A 598 16.81 8.95 21.93
N ASN A 599 16.85 8.32 23.10
CA ASN A 599 17.99 7.54 23.57
C ASN A 599 19.31 8.35 23.63
N LEU A 600 19.23 9.65 23.94
CA LEU A 600 20.39 10.55 23.94
C LEU A 600 21.06 10.69 25.31
N ILE A 601 20.38 10.25 26.37
CA ILE A 601 20.85 10.36 27.76
C ILE A 601 21.10 8.99 28.40
N PHE A 602 20.85 7.90 27.67
CA PHE A 602 21.10 6.55 28.14
C PHE A 602 22.45 6.06 27.62
N ASP A 603 23.24 5.54 28.53
CA ASP A 603 24.40 4.74 28.19
C ASP A 603 23.93 3.36 27.70
N ILE A 604 24.35 2.95 26.51
CA ILE A 604 24.10 1.62 25.97
C ILE A 604 25.02 0.55 26.59
N GLY A 605 25.65 0.85 27.73
CA GLY A 605 26.50 -0.08 28.47
C GLY A 605 27.76 -0.49 27.69
N SER A 606 28.14 0.29 26.68
CA SER A 606 29.36 0.04 25.92
C SER A 606 30.55 0.51 26.75
N SER A 607 31.05 -0.35 27.63
CA SER A 607 32.28 -0.10 28.35
C SER A 607 33.43 0.11 27.34
N TRP A 608 34.06 1.28 27.42
CA TRP A 608 35.26 1.59 26.63
C TRP A 608 36.51 0.88 27.15
N TYR A 609 36.45 0.40 28.38
CA TYR A 609 37.41 -0.54 28.91
C TYR A 609 37.01 -1.91 28.35
N LYS A 610 37.85 -2.45 27.47
CA LYS A 610 37.83 -3.89 27.24
C LYS A 610 37.92 -4.53 28.63
N GLU A 611 36.93 -5.35 28.97
CA GLU A 611 37.11 -6.32 30.04
C GLU A 611 38.37 -7.11 29.68
N GLU A 612 39.39 -7.04 30.55
CA GLU A 612 40.64 -7.81 30.41
C GLU A 612 40.37 -9.31 30.54
#